data_AF-Q9BMD8-F1
#
_entry.id   AF-Q9BMD8-F1
#
_cell.length_a   1.000
_cell.length_b   1.000
_cell.length_c   1.000
_cell.angle_alpha   90.00
_cell.angle_beta   90.00
_cell.angle_gamma   90.00
#
_symmetry.space_group_name_H-M   'P 1'
#
loop_
_entity.id
_entity.type
_entity.pdbx_description
1 polymer ?
#
loop_
_entity_poly.entity_id
_entity_poly.type
_entity_poly.pdbx_seq_one_letter_code
_entity_poly.pdbx_strand_id
1 'polypeptide(L)'
;YGFQWRHFGAEYLDMHADYTGKGIDQLAEIINRIKTNPNDRMLIVCSWNVSGGFLFSPFFTIMFADLKKMALPPCHCFFQFYVSDNKLSCMMHQRSCDLGLGVPFNIAS
;
A
#
# COMPACT_ATOMS: atom_id res chain seq x y z
N TYR A 1 2.46 6.47 -2.27
CA TYR A 1 1.29 5.93 -1.54
C TYR A 1 0.07 5.85 -2.45
N GLY A 2 -0.60 6.96 -2.76
CA GLY A 2 -1.87 6.98 -3.49
C GLY A 2 -1.91 6.14 -4.77
N PHE A 3 -0.86 6.19 -5.61
CA PHE A 3 -0.75 5.34 -6.80
C PHE A 3 -0.90 3.85 -6.47
N GLN A 4 -0.21 3.36 -5.45
CA GLN A 4 -0.30 1.96 -5.03
C GLN A 4 -1.68 1.64 -4.42
N TRP A 5 -2.35 2.60 -3.78
CA TRP A 5 -3.68 2.36 -3.20
C TRP A 5 -4.79 2.22 -4.23
N ARG A 6 -4.67 2.93 -5.36
CA ARG A 6 -5.72 3.02 -6.39
C ARG A 6 -5.39 2.24 -7.67
N HIS A 7 -4.09 2.00 -7.91
CA HIS A 7 -3.54 1.44 -9.15
C HIS A 7 -2.43 0.44 -8.85
N PHE A 8 -2.57 -0.39 -7.81
CA PHE A 8 -1.53 -1.33 -7.41
C PHE A 8 -1.14 -2.24 -8.59
N GLY A 9 0.15 -2.37 -8.86
CA GLY A 9 0.68 -3.18 -9.97
C GLY A 9 0.50 -2.58 -11.37
N ALA A 10 -0.09 -1.39 -11.51
CA ALA A 10 -0.09 -0.67 -12.79
C ALA A 10 1.31 -0.17 -13.14
N GLU A 11 1.64 -0.16 -14.44
CA GLU A 11 2.87 0.46 -14.90
C GLU A 11 2.82 1.98 -14.70
N TYR A 12 3.72 2.50 -13.87
CA TYR A 12 3.88 3.94 -13.67
C TYR A 12 4.66 4.57 -14.84
N LEU A 13 4.06 5.59 -15.46
CA LEU A 13 4.65 6.39 -16.55
C LEU A 13 5.16 7.73 -16.01
N ASP A 14 4.24 8.63 -15.66
CA ASP A 14 4.51 9.93 -15.05
C ASP A 14 3.34 10.39 -14.16
N MET A 15 3.46 11.59 -13.57
CA MET A 15 2.45 12.12 -12.64
C MET A 15 1.20 12.73 -13.32
N HIS A 16 1.21 12.90 -14.64
CA HIS A 16 0.14 13.53 -15.43
C HIS A 16 -0.67 12.52 -16.25
N ALA A 17 -0.17 11.30 -16.42
CA ALA A 17 -0.84 10.23 -17.13
C ALA A 17 -2.17 9.80 -16.48
N ASP A 18 -3.10 9.35 -17.32
CA ASP A 18 -4.34 8.74 -16.85
C ASP A 18 -4.15 7.24 -16.54
N TYR A 19 -4.48 6.88 -15.30
CA TYR A 19 -4.41 5.53 -14.77
C TYR A 19 -5.79 4.92 -14.50
N THR A 20 -6.87 5.56 -14.94
CA THR A 20 -8.23 5.06 -14.78
C THR A 20 -8.35 3.62 -15.31
N GLY A 21 -8.86 2.72 -14.47
CA GLY A 21 -9.02 1.30 -14.79
C GLY A 21 -7.72 0.49 -14.85
N LYS A 22 -6.56 1.07 -14.53
CA LYS A 22 -5.28 0.36 -14.49
C LYS A 22 -4.95 -0.09 -13.07
N GLY A 23 -4.41 -1.31 -12.95
CA GLY A 23 -4.02 -1.91 -11.68
C GLY A 23 -5.21 -2.29 -10.80
N ILE A 24 -4.94 -2.50 -9.52
CA ILE A 24 -5.94 -2.87 -8.52
C ILE A 24 -6.26 -1.66 -7.62
N ASP A 25 -7.54 -1.31 -7.53
CA ASP A 25 -8.04 -0.31 -6.58
C ASP A 25 -8.32 -0.96 -5.22
N GLN A 26 -7.25 -1.11 -4.42
CA GLN A 26 -7.30 -1.74 -3.11
C GLN A 26 -8.27 -1.03 -2.16
N LEU A 27 -8.36 0.30 -2.24
CA LEU A 27 -9.26 1.08 -1.40
C LEU A 27 -10.72 0.84 -1.73
N ALA A 28 -11.09 0.87 -3.01
CA ALA A 28 -12.46 0.58 -3.43
C ALA A 28 -12.88 -0.84 -3.03
N GLU A 29 -11.98 -1.82 -3.22
CA GLU A 29 -12.24 -3.21 -2.84
C GLU A 29 -12.49 -3.35 -1.34
N ILE A 30 -11.64 -2.79 -0.49
CA ILE A 30 -11.77 -2.92 0.97
C ILE A 30 -12.97 -2.16 1.50
N ILE A 31 -13.27 -0.97 0.98
CA ILE A 31 -14.48 -0.24 1.37
C ILE A 31 -15.72 -1.08 1.04
N ASN A 32 -15.75 -1.74 -0.12
CA ASN A 32 -16.83 -2.63 -0.49
C ASN A 32 -16.89 -3.88 0.42
N ARG A 33 -15.75 -4.51 0.72
CA ARG A 33 -15.68 -5.70 1.58
C ARG A 33 -16.03 -5.39 3.03
N ILE A 34 -15.64 -4.23 3.58
CA ILE A 34 -16.08 -3.79 4.91
C ILE A 34 -17.62 -3.71 4.97
N LYS A 35 -18.27 -3.23 3.91
CA LYS A 35 -19.74 -3.10 3.85
C LYS A 35 -20.46 -4.42 3.63
N THR A 36 -19.90 -5.33 2.84
CA THR A 36 -20.57 -6.55 2.38
C THR A 36 -20.14 -7.82 3.12
N ASN A 37 -18.90 -7.86 3.63
CA ASN A 37 -18.30 -8.97 4.37
C ASN A 37 -17.33 -8.46 5.47
N PRO A 38 -17.82 -7.78 6.52
CA PRO A 38 -16.98 -7.13 7.53
C PRO A 38 -16.09 -8.07 8.35
N ASN A 39 -16.42 -9.37 8.41
CA ASN A 39 -15.66 -10.39 9.14
C ASN A 39 -14.47 -10.95 8.33
N ASP A 40 -14.25 -10.44 7.11
CA ASP A 40 -13.12 -10.83 6.28
C ASP A 40 -11.80 -10.47 6.97
N ARG A 41 -10.85 -11.40 6.96
CA ARG A 41 -9.52 -11.21 7.56
C ARG A 41 -8.49 -10.64 6.59
N MET A 42 -8.85 -10.45 5.32
CA MET A 42 -7.99 -9.93 4.26
C MET A 42 -8.26 -8.46 3.92
N LEU A 43 -8.81 -7.68 4.85
CA LEU A 43 -9.07 -6.24 4.68
C LEU A 43 -7.76 -5.43 4.80
N ILE A 44 -6.83 -5.59 3.85
CA ILE A 44 -5.47 -5.03 3.91
C ILE A 44 -5.17 -4.16 2.68
N VAL A 45 -4.75 -2.90 2.90
CA VAL A 45 -4.13 -2.09 1.84
C VAL A 45 -2.62 -2.13 2.01
N CYS A 46 -1.91 -2.52 0.95
CA CYS A 46 -0.45 -2.52 0.93
C CYS A 46 0.09 -1.39 0.05
N SER A 47 0.99 -0.59 0.60
CA SER A 47 1.78 0.41 -0.15
C SER A 47 3.12 -0.15 -0.62
N TRP A 48 3.57 -1.26 -0.04
CA TRP A 48 4.88 -1.87 -0.27
C TRP A 48 4.86 -2.79 -1.50
N ASN A 49 4.89 -2.20 -2.69
CA ASN A 49 4.93 -2.97 -3.93
C ASN A 49 6.35 -3.44 -4.27
N VAL A 50 6.62 -4.72 -3.99
CA VAL A 50 7.90 -5.36 -4.31
C VAL A 50 8.04 -5.76 -5.78
N SER A 51 7.00 -5.58 -6.61
CA SER A 51 7.00 -6.07 -7.98
C SER A 51 8.26 -5.61 -8.72
N GLY A 52 9.13 -6.58 -8.94
CA GLY A 52 10.26 -6.53 -9.84
C GLY A 52 9.99 -7.52 -10.94
N GLY A 53 10.25 -7.15 -12.18
CA GLY A 53 10.37 -8.17 -13.23
C GLY A 53 11.42 -9.20 -12.78
N PHE A 54 11.19 -10.47 -13.09
CA PHE A 54 12.21 -11.52 -13.00
C PHE A 54 13.31 -11.25 -14.04
N LEU A 55 14.09 -10.20 -13.86
CA LEU A 55 15.39 -10.09 -14.49
C LEU A 55 16.34 -10.85 -13.56
N PHE A 56 16.61 -12.11 -13.92
CA PHE A 56 17.73 -12.88 -13.40
C PHE A 56 19.03 -12.14 -13.72
N SER A 57 19.38 -11.18 -12.88
CA SER A 57 20.73 -10.63 -12.83
C SER A 57 21.60 -11.61 -12.03
N PRO A 58 22.76 -12.04 -12.56
CA PRO A 58 23.67 -12.96 -11.84
C PRO A 58 24.28 -12.33 -10.57
N PHE A 59 24.08 -11.04 -10.36
CA PHE A 59 24.39 -10.37 -9.10
C PHE A 59 23.13 -10.31 -8.24
N PHE A 60 23.13 -11.06 -7.13
CA PHE A 60 22.09 -11.18 -6.11
C PHE A 60 21.75 -9.82 -5.47
N THR A 61 21.09 -8.94 -6.20
CA THR A 61 20.46 -7.73 -5.70
C THR A 61 18.99 -7.85 -6.06
N ILE A 62 18.14 -8.11 -5.07
CA ILE A 62 16.70 -8.19 -5.24
C ILE A 62 16.22 -6.88 -5.89
N MET A 63 15.81 -6.95 -7.16
CA MET A 63 15.39 -5.78 -7.93
C MET A 63 13.91 -5.49 -7.64
N PHE A 64 13.61 -4.68 -6.62
CA PHE A 64 12.26 -4.17 -6.40
C PHE A 64 11.97 -3.01 -7.39
N ALA A 65 11.34 -3.30 -8.54
CA ALA A 65 11.26 -2.32 -9.64
C ALA A 65 10.44 -1.09 -9.28
N ASP A 66 9.27 -1.26 -8.66
CA ASP A 66 8.44 -0.11 -8.25
C ASP A 66 9.05 0.66 -7.08
N LEU A 67 9.69 0.00 -6.11
CA LEU A 67 10.35 0.69 -5.01
C LEU A 67 11.50 1.59 -5.46
N LYS A 68 12.18 1.27 -6.57
CA LYS A 68 13.23 2.12 -7.16
C LYS A 68 12.68 3.29 -7.98
N LYS A 69 11.44 3.19 -8.50
CA LYS A 69 10.77 4.29 -9.22
C LYS A 69 10.21 5.35 -8.27
N MET A 70 9.98 5.00 -7.01
CA MET A 70 9.53 5.95 -5.99
C MET A 70 10.68 6.87 -5.58
N ALA A 71 10.35 8.14 -5.27
CA ALA A 71 11.32 9.06 -4.69
C ALA A 71 11.94 8.50 -3.39
N LEU A 72 11.10 7.87 -2.55
CA LEU A 72 11.50 7.14 -1.35
C LEU A 72 10.52 5.96 -1.13
N PRO A 73 11.00 4.78 -0.71
CA PRO A 73 10.13 3.67 -0.33
C PRO A 73 9.20 4.04 0.84
N PRO A 74 7.95 3.56 0.87
CA PRO A 74 6.97 3.98 1.86
C PRO A 74 7.37 3.54 3.29
N CYS A 75 7.23 4.43 4.27
CA CYS A 75 7.42 4.10 5.69
C CYS A 75 6.21 3.35 6.25
N HIS A 76 4.99 3.73 5.83
CA HIS A 76 3.75 3.01 6.15
C HIS A 76 3.54 1.89 5.13
N CYS A 77 3.93 0.67 5.49
CA CYS A 77 3.99 -0.44 4.56
C CYS A 77 2.60 -0.94 4.18
N PHE A 78 1.75 -1.17 5.17
CA PHE A 78 0.36 -1.60 4.99
C PHE A 78 -0.49 -1.20 6.19
N PHE A 79 -1.80 -1.22 5.98
CA PHE A 79 -2.78 -1.12 7.05
C PHE A 79 -3.89 -2.15 6.86
N GLN A 80 -4.35 -2.71 7.98
CA GLN A 80 -5.36 -3.74 8.05
C GLN A 80 -6.56 -3.23 8.85
N PHE A 81 -7.76 -3.50 8.36
CA PHE A 81 -9.00 -3.23 9.06
C PHE A 81 -9.58 -4.47 9.73
N TYR A 82 -10.28 -4.23 10.82
CA TYR A 82 -11.04 -5.23 11.54
C TYR A 82 -12.37 -4.63 12.01
N VAL A 83 -13.46 -5.38 11.87
CA VAL A 83 -14.79 -4.94 12.29
C VAL A 83 -15.31 -5.90 13.36
N SER A 84 -15.71 -5.35 14.51
CA SER A 84 -16.44 -6.07 15.57
C SER A 84 -17.44 -5.15 16.22
N ASP A 85 -18.63 -5.65 16.56
CA ASP A 85 -19.68 -4.90 17.25
C ASP A 85 -20.01 -3.56 16.57
N ASN A 86 -20.03 -3.57 15.23
CA ASN A 86 -20.22 -2.39 14.39
C ASN A 86 -19.20 -1.25 14.63
N LYS A 87 -18.02 -1.59 15.15
CA LYS A 87 -16.87 -0.69 15.32
C LYS A 87 -15.76 -1.10 14.35
N LEU A 88 -15.11 -0.11 13.77
CA LEU A 88 -13.99 -0.29 12.85
C LEU A 88 -12.69 0.02 13.58
N SER A 89 -11.77 -0.95 13.59
CA SER A 89 -10.40 -0.79 14.06
C SER A 89 -9.45 -0.82 12.88
N CYS A 90 -8.33 -0.09 13.00
CA CYS A 90 -7.26 -0.06 12.03
C CYS A 90 -5.93 -0.34 12.71
N MET A 91 -5.14 -1.25 12.13
CA MET A 91 -3.75 -1.47 12.51
C MET A 91 -2.88 -1.06 11.32
N MET A 92 -1.85 -0.25 11.59
CA MET A 92 -0.90 0.20 10.58
C MET A 92 0.49 -0.30 10.95
N HIS A 93 1.20 -0.87 9.96
CA HIS A 93 2.57 -1.30 10.13
C HIS A 93 3.54 -0.32 9.47
N GLN A 94 4.38 0.30 10.30
CA GLN A 94 5.40 1.25 9.89
C GLN A 94 6.80 0.62 10.02
N ARG A 95 7.54 0.51 8.91
CA ARG A 95 8.88 -0.10 8.90
C ARG A 95 9.97 0.79 9.50
N SER A 96 9.73 2.08 9.61
CA SER A 96 10.71 3.08 10.05
C SER A 96 9.97 4.26 10.69
N CYS A 97 10.26 4.47 11.98
CA CYS A 97 9.51 5.37 12.85
C CYS A 97 10.46 6.40 13.47
N ASP A 98 10.41 7.64 12.98
CA ASP A 98 11.00 8.77 13.69
C ASP A 98 10.08 9.15 14.86
N LEU A 99 10.48 8.78 16.07
CA LEU A 99 9.68 8.98 17.28
C LEU A 99 9.48 10.46 17.64
N GLY A 100 10.44 11.33 17.30
CA GLY A 100 10.43 12.73 17.74
C GLY A 100 9.55 13.61 16.85
N LEU A 101 9.62 13.40 15.54
CA LEU A 101 8.90 14.23 14.57
C LEU A 101 7.82 13.44 13.82
N GLY A 102 8.15 12.28 13.27
CA GLY A 102 7.27 11.55 12.36
C GLY A 102 6.05 10.93 13.05
N VAL A 103 6.27 10.14 14.10
CA VAL A 103 5.24 9.33 14.76
C VAL A 103 4.04 10.13 15.26
N PRO A 104 4.19 11.32 15.89
CA PRO A 104 3.04 12.13 16.27
C PRO A 104 2.11 12.46 15.10
N PHE A 105 2.68 12.80 13.93
CA PHE A 105 1.89 13.04 12.72
C PHE A 105 1.36 11.73 12.11
N ASN A 106 2.10 10.63 12.21
CA ASN A 106 1.66 9.34 11.70
C ASN A 106 0.49 8.75 12.50
N ILE A 107 0.39 9.05 13.80
CA ILE A 107 -0.76 8.68 14.64
C ILE A 107 -2.01 9.50 14.27
N ALA A 108 -1.84 10.76 13.90
CA ALA A 108 -2.94 11.65 13.54
C ALA A 108 -3.45 11.46 12.10
N SER A 109 -2.59 10.93 11.21
CA SER A 109 -2.89 10.69 9.79
C SER A 109 -3.83 9.53 9.56
#